data_AF-A0A958GCN6-F1
#
_entry.id   AF-A0A958GCN6-F1
#
_cell.length_a   1.000
_cell.length_b   1.000
_cell.length_c   1.000
_cell.angle_alpha   90.00
_cell.angle_beta   90.00
_cell.angle_gamma   90.00
#
_symmetry.space_group_name_H-M   'P 1'
#
loop_
_entity.id
_entity.type
_entity.pdbx_description
1 polymer ?
#
loop_
_entity_poly.entity_id
_entity_poly.type
_entity_poly.pdbx_seq_one_letter_code
_entity_poly.pdbx_strand_id
1 'polypeptide(L)'
;GKAEVLAEKMERVLNNLQKFTQPENLDKITQMAERASASFEKMDAMISENRRGVQATVRSVTSIAVRLDTTSQLLYESVSRINQIVRSDTVEQILASTRDISRKLKEADLEQLIQELGEVVNRTNRLLIQIDHDLERGSLDFLSSMSQLKTTLENLNQASRLIEEDPSVLIRGTKFKSTPDEQLKRK
;
A
#
# COMPACT_ATOMS: atom_id res chain seq x y z
N GLY A 1 -7.45 11.99 53.62
CA GLY A 1 -8.90 11.69 53.47
C GLY A 1 -9.27 11.35 52.02
N LYS A 2 -10.47 10.83 51.70
CA LYS A 2 -10.85 10.44 50.31
C LYS A 2 -10.69 11.59 49.27
N ALA A 3 -10.91 12.83 49.69
CA ALA A 3 -10.73 14.02 48.86
C ALA A 3 -9.26 14.32 48.52
N GLU A 4 -8.35 14.04 49.44
CA GLU A 4 -6.90 14.26 49.30
C GLU A 4 -6.29 13.27 48.29
N VAL A 5 -6.70 11.99 48.36
CA VAL A 5 -6.31 10.97 47.38
C VAL A 5 -6.85 11.29 45.97
N LEU A 6 -8.02 11.92 45.89
CA LEU A 6 -8.59 12.33 44.61
C LEU A 6 -7.83 13.53 44.03
N ALA A 7 -7.49 14.53 44.86
CA ALA A 7 -6.70 15.68 44.45
C ALA A 7 -5.32 15.24 43.92
N GLU A 8 -4.64 14.34 44.64
CA GLU A 8 -3.35 13.81 44.22
C GLU A 8 -3.42 13.08 42.86
N LYS A 9 -4.49 12.30 42.61
CA LYS A 9 -4.71 11.66 41.31
C LYS A 9 -5.00 12.66 40.20
N MET A 10 -5.77 13.71 40.49
CA MET A 10 -6.07 14.78 39.53
C MET A 10 -4.81 15.56 39.15
N GLU A 11 -3.96 15.88 40.12
CA GLU A 11 -2.67 16.53 39.88
C GLU A 11 -1.75 15.67 38.99
N ARG A 12 -1.68 14.35 39.23
CA ARG A 12 -0.94 13.45 38.34
C ARG A 12 -1.50 13.43 36.92
N VAL A 13 -2.82 13.46 36.75
CA VAL A 13 -3.46 13.49 35.43
C VAL A 13 -3.14 14.82 34.73
N LEU A 14 -3.25 15.96 35.42
CA LEU A 14 -2.93 17.28 34.88
C LEU A 14 -1.46 17.37 34.46
N ASN A 15 -0.53 16.91 35.30
CA ASN A 15 0.90 16.90 34.96
C ASN A 15 1.20 16.04 33.73
N ASN A 16 0.53 14.89 33.59
CA ASN A 16 0.68 14.05 32.40
C ASN A 16 0.06 14.68 31.15
N LEU A 17 -1.10 15.33 31.28
CA LEU A 17 -1.75 16.07 30.20
C LEU A 17 -0.84 17.21 29.73
N GLN A 18 -0.38 18.06 30.65
CA GLN A 18 0.52 19.17 30.36
C GLN A 18 1.79 18.68 29.65
N LYS A 19 2.39 17.59 30.13
CA LYS A 19 3.55 16.97 29.47
C LYS A 19 3.21 16.51 28.05
N PHE A 20 2.06 15.89 27.82
CA PHE A 20 1.71 15.35 26.50
C PHE A 20 1.22 16.43 25.51
N THR A 21 0.65 17.52 26.01
CA THR A 21 0.10 18.63 25.22
C THR A 21 1.06 19.81 25.04
N GLN A 22 2.30 19.66 25.52
CA GLN A 22 3.40 20.60 25.30
C GLN A 22 3.61 20.86 23.79
N PRO A 23 3.94 22.11 23.38
CA PRO A 23 4.17 22.46 21.98
C PRO A 23 5.14 21.52 21.27
N GLU A 24 6.18 21.06 21.96
CA GLU A 24 7.20 20.15 21.43
C GLU A 24 6.61 18.78 21.05
N ASN A 25 5.57 18.31 21.75
CA ASN A 25 4.93 17.03 21.43
C ASN A 25 3.87 17.19 20.34
N LEU A 26 3.19 18.34 20.25
CA LEU A 26 2.33 18.69 19.11
C LEU A 26 3.12 18.80 17.81
N ASP A 27 4.32 19.37 17.88
CA ASP A 27 5.25 19.48 16.76
C ASP A 27 5.70 18.09 16.27
N LYS A 28 6.05 17.18 17.19
CA LYS A 28 6.37 15.78 16.84
C LYS A 28 5.23 15.07 16.10
N ILE A 29 3.97 15.32 16.48
CA ILE A 29 2.80 14.74 15.79
C ILE A 29 2.68 15.31 14.38
N THR A 30 2.92 16.61 14.22
CA THR A 30 2.93 17.27 12.90
C THR A 30 4.05 16.68 12.02
N GLN A 31 5.27 16.57 12.54
CA GLN A 31 6.38 15.94 11.84
C GLN A 31 6.10 14.46 11.49
N MET A 32 5.39 13.73 12.37
CA MET A 32 5.01 12.35 12.09
C MET A 32 4.02 12.27 10.92
N ALA A 33 3.03 13.18 10.87
CA ALA A 33 2.10 13.29 9.76
C ALA A 33 2.82 13.62 8.43
N GLU A 34 3.75 14.57 8.45
CA GLU A 34 4.56 14.94 7.28
C GLU A 34 5.42 13.78 6.77
N ARG A 35 6.11 13.08 7.69
CA ARG A 35 6.93 11.91 7.33
C ARG A 35 6.08 10.77 6.79
N ALA A 36 4.88 10.56 7.35
CA ALA A 36 3.95 9.57 6.83
C ALA A 36 3.48 9.95 5.42
N SER A 37 3.12 11.21 5.18
CA SER A 37 2.74 11.72 3.85
C SER A 37 3.83 11.44 2.81
N ALA A 38 5.07 11.83 3.10
CA ALA A 38 6.21 11.56 2.21
C ALA A 38 6.46 10.05 2.01
N SER A 39 6.18 9.22 3.02
CA SER A 39 6.30 7.77 2.90
C SER A 39 5.22 7.19 1.98
N PHE A 40 3.98 7.67 2.08
CA PHE A 40 2.89 7.25 1.20
C PHE A 40 3.16 7.64 -0.26
N GLU A 41 3.66 8.85 -0.52
CA GLU A 41 4.08 9.28 -1.87
C GLU A 41 5.17 8.36 -2.45
N LYS A 42 6.14 7.96 -1.63
CA LYS A 42 7.19 7.04 -2.04
C LYS A 42 6.64 5.63 -2.33
N MET A 43 5.67 5.16 -1.55
CA MET A 43 5.02 3.86 -1.77
C MET A 43 4.20 3.86 -3.06
N ASP A 44 3.47 4.93 -3.34
CA ASP A 44 2.75 5.12 -4.61
C ASP A 44 3.73 5.06 -5.80
N ALA A 45 4.84 5.81 -5.74
CA ALA A 45 5.86 5.79 -6.77
C ALA A 45 6.43 4.37 -7.01
N MET A 46 6.68 3.60 -5.94
CA MET A 46 7.15 2.22 -6.04
C MET A 46 6.11 1.30 -6.70
N ILE A 47 4.83 1.45 -6.37
CA ILE A 47 3.75 0.64 -6.96
C ILE A 47 3.61 0.95 -8.46
N SER A 48 3.64 2.23 -8.81
CA SER A 48 3.61 2.68 -10.20
C SER A 48 4.81 2.18 -11.02
N GLU A 49 6.01 2.20 -10.43
CA GLU A 49 7.20 1.62 -11.04
C GLU A 49 7.10 0.10 -11.22
N ASN A 50 6.65 -0.63 -10.19
CA ASN A 50 6.43 -2.07 -10.27
C ASN A 50 5.42 -2.44 -11.35
N ARG A 51 4.32 -1.69 -11.47
CA ARG A 51 3.32 -1.89 -12.53
C ARG A 51 3.94 -1.76 -13.91
N ARG A 52 4.76 -0.73 -14.13
CA ARG A 52 5.49 -0.54 -15.40
C ARG A 52 6.49 -1.67 -15.65
N GLY A 53 7.24 -2.08 -14.63
CA GLY A 53 8.21 -3.18 -14.72
C GLY A 53 7.56 -4.50 -15.09
N VAL A 54 6.45 -4.85 -14.44
CA VAL A 54 5.66 -6.04 -14.76
C VAL A 54 5.18 -5.99 -16.22
N GLN A 55 4.61 -4.88 -16.67
CA GLN A 55 4.16 -4.74 -18.06
C GLN A 55 5.31 -4.89 -19.08
N ALA A 56 6.49 -4.33 -18.77
CA ALA A 56 7.66 -4.42 -19.64
C ALA A 56 8.20 -5.86 -19.74
N THR A 57 8.29 -6.57 -18.61
CA THR A 57 8.69 -7.99 -18.57
C THR A 57 7.77 -8.84 -19.45
N VAL A 58 6.46 -8.61 -19.37
CA VAL A 58 5.47 -9.38 -20.13
C VAL A 58 5.61 -9.17 -21.62
N ARG A 59 5.68 -7.91 -22.05
CA ARG A 59 5.92 -7.58 -23.46
C ARG A 59 7.19 -8.25 -23.98
N SER A 60 8.23 -8.28 -23.15
CA SER A 60 9.51 -8.92 -23.50
C SER A 60 9.36 -10.43 -23.62
N VAL A 61 8.71 -11.10 -22.67
CA VAL A 61 8.50 -12.55 -22.71
C VAL A 61 7.57 -12.95 -23.86
N THR A 62 6.47 -12.24 -24.09
CA THR A 62 5.60 -12.47 -25.25
C THR A 62 6.37 -12.31 -26.56
N SER A 63 7.22 -11.28 -26.68
CA SER A 63 8.05 -11.10 -27.87
C SER A 63 9.09 -12.21 -28.06
N ILE A 64 9.69 -12.71 -26.99
CA ILE A 64 10.61 -13.86 -27.03
C ILE A 64 9.85 -15.11 -27.49
N ALA A 65 8.69 -15.40 -26.90
CA ALA A 65 7.90 -16.57 -27.22
C ALA A 65 7.44 -16.58 -28.69
N VAL A 66 6.98 -15.44 -29.22
CA VAL A 66 6.63 -15.29 -30.64
C VAL A 66 7.86 -15.53 -31.54
N ARG A 67 9.03 -14.98 -31.19
CA ARG A 67 10.26 -15.21 -31.97
C ARG A 67 10.70 -16.67 -31.94
N LEU A 68 10.55 -17.36 -30.82
CA LEU A 68 10.86 -18.77 -30.70
C LEU A 68 9.93 -19.63 -31.56
N ASP A 69 8.63 -19.31 -31.59
CA ASP A 69 7.67 -19.98 -32.47
C ASP A 69 8.01 -19.77 -33.95
N THR A 70 8.20 -18.53 -34.40
CA THR A 70 8.63 -18.24 -35.78
C THR A 70 9.94 -18.96 -36.13
N THR A 71 10.92 -18.97 -35.21
CA THR A 71 12.20 -19.64 -35.42
C THR A 71 12.02 -21.15 -35.57
N SER A 72 11.16 -21.76 -34.75
CA SER A 72 10.85 -23.19 -34.83
C SER A 72 10.23 -23.57 -36.18
N GLN A 73 9.30 -22.75 -36.67
CA GLN A 73 8.66 -22.93 -37.98
C GLN A 73 9.68 -22.81 -39.13
N LEU A 74 10.51 -21.76 -39.13
CA LEU A 74 11.54 -21.56 -40.16
C LEU A 74 12.58 -22.68 -40.17
N LEU A 75 12.99 -23.16 -39.00
CA LEU A 75 13.89 -24.32 -38.89
C LEU A 75 13.25 -25.58 -39.46
N TYR A 76 11.99 -25.83 -39.14
CA TYR A 76 11.26 -26.98 -39.68
C TYR A 76 11.17 -26.94 -41.21
N GLU A 77 10.80 -25.80 -41.79
CA GLU A 77 10.75 -25.61 -43.24
C GLU A 77 12.13 -25.77 -43.90
N SER A 78 13.17 -25.18 -43.32
CA SER A 78 14.54 -25.26 -43.82
C SER A 78 15.04 -26.70 -43.85
N VAL A 79 14.84 -27.44 -42.76
CA VAL A 79 15.20 -28.87 -42.68
C VAL A 79 14.40 -29.68 -43.70
N SER A 80 13.12 -29.39 -43.89
CA SER A 80 12.30 -30.07 -44.89
C SER A 80 12.81 -29.85 -46.32
N ARG A 81 13.22 -28.62 -46.66
CA ARG A 81 13.78 -28.30 -47.99
C ARG A 81 15.14 -28.94 -48.23
N ILE A 82 16.03 -28.91 -47.24
CA ILE A 82 17.38 -29.50 -47.38
C ILE A 82 17.30 -31.02 -47.55
N ASN A 83 16.40 -31.70 -46.82
CA ASN A 83 16.16 -33.15 -46.99
C ASN A 83 15.75 -33.53 -48.42
N GLN A 84 15.18 -32.62 -49.20
CA GLN A 84 14.76 -32.88 -50.58
C GLN A 84 15.94 -32.79 -51.58
N ILE A 85 17.05 -32.16 -51.19
CA ILE A 85 18.13 -31.77 -52.10
C ILE A 85 19.41 -32.57 -51.84
N VAL A 86 19.70 -32.92 -50.58
CA VAL A 86 21.02 -33.42 -50.18
C VAL A 86 20.97 -34.85 -49.66
N ARG A 87 21.81 -35.72 -50.23
CA ARG A 87 22.12 -37.08 -49.73
C ARG A 87 23.57 -37.12 -49.25
N SER A 88 23.79 -36.86 -47.96
CA SER A 88 25.10 -36.98 -47.30
C SER A 88 24.87 -37.29 -45.83
N ASP A 89 25.54 -38.30 -45.30
CA ASP A 89 25.38 -38.78 -43.91
C ASP A 89 25.62 -37.68 -42.86
N THR A 90 26.59 -36.79 -43.11
CA THR A 90 26.89 -35.66 -42.22
C THR A 90 25.77 -34.63 -42.23
N VAL A 91 25.17 -34.38 -43.41
CA VAL A 91 24.03 -33.48 -43.54
C VAL A 91 22.80 -34.10 -42.90
N GLU A 92 22.63 -35.41 -43.02
CA GLU A 92 21.54 -36.16 -42.38
C GLU A 92 21.58 -36.07 -40.85
N GLN A 93 22.76 -36.16 -40.23
CA GLN A 93 22.93 -35.95 -38.78
C GLN A 93 22.61 -34.52 -38.33
N ILE A 94 23.03 -33.50 -39.10
CA ILE A 94 22.71 -32.09 -38.80
C ILE A 94 21.19 -31.85 -38.91
N LEU A 95 20.54 -32.44 -39.92
CA LEU A 95 19.10 -32.34 -40.12
C LEU A 95 18.33 -33.05 -39.02
N ALA A 96 18.79 -34.21 -38.56
CA ALA A 96 18.21 -34.93 -37.42
C ALA A 96 18.27 -34.09 -36.13
N SER A 97 19.46 -33.53 -35.83
CA SER A 97 19.66 -32.68 -34.65
C SER A 97 18.78 -31.41 -34.71
N THR A 98 18.64 -30.81 -35.90
CA THR A 98 17.80 -29.61 -36.09
C THR A 98 16.31 -29.92 -35.98
N ARG A 99 15.87 -31.09 -36.48
CA ARG A 99 14.50 -31.60 -36.26
C ARG A 99 14.20 -31.80 -34.78
N ASP A 100 15.13 -32.40 -34.05
CA ASP A 100 14.98 -32.61 -32.61
C ASP A 100 14.88 -31.28 -31.85
N ILE A 101 15.65 -30.27 -32.22
CA ILE A 101 15.56 -28.91 -31.64
C ILE A 101 14.21 -28.27 -31.96
N SER A 102 13.77 -28.29 -33.22
CA SER A 102 12.47 -27.74 -33.63
C SER A 102 11.32 -28.44 -32.92
N ARG A 103 11.37 -29.78 -32.80
CA ARG A 103 10.37 -30.55 -32.05
C ARG A 103 10.35 -30.15 -30.58
N LYS A 104 11.50 -30.07 -29.90
CA LYS A 104 11.59 -29.63 -28.50
C LYS A 104 11.07 -28.21 -28.30
N LEU A 105 11.30 -27.30 -29.24
CA LEU A 105 10.76 -25.94 -29.20
C LEU A 105 9.24 -25.89 -29.42
N LYS A 106 8.70 -26.82 -30.21
CA LYS A 106 7.25 -26.96 -30.44
C LYS A 106 6.54 -27.68 -29.29
N GLU A 107 7.21 -28.62 -28.65
CA GLU A 107 6.76 -29.33 -27.44
C GLU A 107 6.84 -28.43 -26.20
N ALA A 108 7.75 -27.46 -26.19
CA ALA A 108 7.67 -26.36 -25.24
C ALA A 108 6.36 -25.63 -25.52
N ASP A 109 5.40 -25.75 -24.61
CA ASP A 109 4.07 -25.15 -24.73
C ASP A 109 4.15 -23.63 -24.53
N LEU A 110 4.77 -22.95 -25.51
CA LEU A 110 5.01 -21.52 -25.49
C LEU A 110 3.68 -20.75 -25.52
N GLU A 111 2.65 -21.33 -26.15
CA GLU A 111 1.31 -20.76 -26.17
C GLU A 111 0.69 -20.79 -24.77
N GLN A 112 0.71 -21.94 -24.08
CA GLN A 112 0.27 -22.05 -22.69
C GLN A 112 1.08 -21.11 -21.78
N LEU A 113 2.40 -21.05 -21.95
CA LEU A 113 3.26 -20.15 -21.16
C LEU A 113 2.84 -18.67 -21.34
N ILE A 114 2.55 -18.23 -22.57
CA ILE A 114 2.06 -16.87 -22.83
C ILE A 114 0.72 -16.64 -22.13
N GLN A 115 -0.20 -17.60 -22.21
CA GLN A 115 -1.52 -17.49 -21.57
C GLN A 115 -1.40 -17.40 -20.04
N GLU A 116 -0.64 -18.30 -19.41
CA GLU A 116 -0.38 -18.31 -17.97
C GLU A 116 0.29 -17.02 -17.50
N LEU A 117 1.27 -16.51 -18.26
CA LEU A 117 1.88 -15.22 -18.00
C LEU A 117 0.86 -14.09 -18.08
N GLY A 118 0.00 -14.10 -19.10
CA GLY A 118 -1.09 -13.14 -19.23
C GLY A 118 -2.02 -13.14 -18.01
N GLU A 119 -2.36 -14.32 -17.48
CA GLU A 119 -3.16 -14.45 -16.27
C GLU A 119 -2.45 -13.91 -15.03
N VAL A 120 -1.20 -14.29 -14.79
CA VAL A 120 -0.39 -13.83 -13.66
C VAL A 120 -0.32 -12.31 -13.67
N VAL A 121 -0.17 -11.71 -14.84
CA VAL A 121 -0.07 -10.26 -15.02
C VAL A 121 -1.38 -9.56 -14.73
N ASN A 122 -2.49 -10.12 -15.20
CA ASN A 122 -3.81 -9.60 -14.87
C ASN A 122 -4.11 -9.70 -13.37
N ARG A 123 -3.65 -10.77 -12.69
CA ARG A 123 -3.73 -10.89 -11.23
C ARG A 123 -2.85 -9.86 -10.53
N THR A 124 -1.60 -9.70 -10.95
CA THR A 124 -0.66 -8.72 -10.39
C THR A 124 -1.12 -7.28 -10.61
N ASN A 125 -1.64 -6.94 -11.79
CA ASN A 125 -2.20 -5.62 -12.07
C ASN A 125 -3.39 -5.30 -11.14
N ARG A 126 -4.30 -6.27 -10.93
CA ARG A 126 -5.42 -6.10 -9.99
C ARG A 126 -4.92 -5.91 -8.56
N LEU A 127 -3.93 -6.69 -8.14
CA LEU A 127 -3.32 -6.56 -6.82
C LEU A 127 -2.68 -5.18 -6.64
N LEU A 128 -1.90 -4.69 -7.61
CA LEU A 128 -1.25 -3.38 -7.53
C LEU A 128 -2.27 -2.24 -7.47
N ILE A 129 -3.37 -2.32 -8.24
CA ILE A 129 -4.48 -1.35 -8.16
C ILE A 129 -5.16 -1.41 -6.79
N GLN A 130 -5.35 -2.59 -6.23
CA GLN A 130 -5.92 -2.73 -4.90
C GLN A 130 -5.02 -2.12 -3.83
N ILE A 131 -3.71 -2.39 -3.89
CA ILE A 131 -2.74 -1.81 -2.94
C ILE A 131 -2.73 -0.29 -3.07
N ASP A 132 -2.77 0.25 -4.28
CA ASP A 132 -2.85 1.69 -4.55
C ASP A 132 -4.06 2.33 -3.83
N HIS A 133 -5.26 1.76 -4.03
CA HIS A 133 -6.47 2.22 -3.34
C HIS A 133 -6.40 2.07 -1.80
N ASP A 134 -5.84 0.97 -1.31
CA ASP A 134 -5.71 0.72 0.13
C ASP A 134 -4.72 1.70 0.76
N LEU A 135 -3.65 2.09 0.04
CA LEU A 135 -2.70 3.10 0.49
C LEU A 135 -3.27 4.51 0.44
N GLU A 136 -4.02 4.86 -0.61
CA GLU A 136 -4.67 6.17 -0.69
C GLU A 136 -5.65 6.34 0.49
N ARG A 137 -6.50 5.34 0.73
CA ARG A 137 -7.41 5.34 1.87
C ARG A 137 -6.66 5.37 3.21
N GLY A 138 -5.65 4.53 3.36
CA GLY A 138 -4.84 4.47 4.58
C GLY A 138 -4.13 5.80 4.87
N SER A 139 -3.65 6.49 3.84
CA SER A 139 -3.04 7.82 3.95
C SER A 139 -4.05 8.85 4.44
N LEU A 140 -5.22 8.92 3.82
CA LEU A 140 -6.29 9.84 4.22
C LEU A 140 -6.75 9.60 5.65
N ASP A 141 -6.99 8.35 6.04
CA ASP A 141 -7.43 7.98 7.38
C ASP A 141 -6.37 8.30 8.43
N PHE A 142 -5.09 8.04 8.12
CA PHE A 142 -3.98 8.34 9.01
C PHE A 142 -3.81 9.86 9.22
N LEU A 143 -3.80 10.64 8.14
CA LEU A 143 -3.66 12.09 8.20
C LEU A 143 -4.83 12.74 8.95
N SER A 144 -6.05 12.25 8.70
CA SER A 144 -7.25 12.65 9.45
C SER A 144 -7.11 12.36 10.95
N SER A 145 -6.65 11.15 11.30
CA SER A 145 -6.43 10.75 12.70
C SER A 145 -5.37 11.62 13.38
N MET A 146 -4.29 11.98 12.68
CA MET A 146 -3.25 12.88 13.21
C MET A 146 -3.76 14.31 13.40
N SER A 147 -4.59 14.81 12.48
CA SER A 147 -5.24 16.10 12.61
C SER A 147 -6.16 16.14 13.83
N GLN A 148 -7.03 15.12 14.00
CA GLN A 148 -7.92 15.01 15.15
C GLN A 148 -7.16 14.87 16.47
N LEU A 149 -6.07 14.08 16.48
CA LEU A 149 -5.20 13.94 17.64
C LEU A 149 -4.58 15.28 18.03
N LYS A 150 -4.05 16.03 17.05
CA LYS A 150 -3.50 17.37 17.28
C LYS A 150 -4.55 18.31 17.89
N THR A 151 -5.74 18.41 17.29
CA THR A 151 -6.83 19.23 17.83
C THR A 151 -7.25 18.81 19.24
N THR A 152 -7.31 17.50 19.51
CA THR A 152 -7.63 16.98 20.84
C THR A 152 -6.59 17.41 21.85
N LEU A 153 -5.30 17.35 21.49
CA LEU A 153 -4.22 17.76 22.37
C LEU A 153 -4.15 19.28 22.57
N GLU A 154 -4.47 20.07 21.55
CA GLU A 154 -4.61 21.52 21.68
C GLU A 154 -5.75 21.87 22.65
N ASN A 155 -6.91 21.21 22.52
CA ASN A 155 -8.04 21.38 23.44
C ASN A 155 -7.69 20.95 24.88
N LEU A 156 -6.99 19.82 25.03
CA LEU A 156 -6.52 19.35 26.34
C LEU A 156 -5.48 20.30 26.94
N ASN A 157 -4.60 20.91 26.13
CA ASN A 157 -3.66 21.93 26.58
C ASN A 157 -4.40 23.14 27.16
N GLN A 158 -5.40 23.63 26.44
CA GLN A 158 -6.22 24.77 26.86
C GLN A 158 -6.98 24.44 28.16
N ALA A 159 -7.62 23.28 28.23
CA ALA A 159 -8.31 22.83 29.43
C ALA A 159 -7.36 22.69 30.63
N SER A 160 -6.16 22.13 30.42
CA SER A 160 -5.15 22.00 31.46
C SER A 160 -4.71 23.36 32.01
N ARG A 161 -4.46 24.35 31.13
CA ARG A 161 -4.09 25.71 31.54
C ARG A 161 -5.20 26.38 32.33
N LEU A 162 -6.46 26.25 31.90
CA LEU A 162 -7.61 26.82 32.63
C LEU A 162 -7.75 26.23 34.04
N ILE A 163 -7.47 24.93 34.21
CA ILE A 163 -7.51 24.26 35.52
C ILE A 163 -6.31 24.67 36.39
N GLU A 164 -5.14 24.86 35.80
CA GLU A 164 -3.93 25.34 36.48
C GLU A 164 -4.12 26.79 36.98
N GLU A 165 -4.72 27.65 36.16
CA GLU A 165 -5.01 29.06 36.50
C GLU A 165 -6.16 29.21 37.51
N ASP A 166 -7.22 28.38 37.40
CA ASP A 166 -8.34 28.36 38.36
C ASP A 166 -8.77 26.92 38.68
N PRO A 167 -8.25 26.33 39.78
CA PRO A 167 -8.63 24.98 40.22
C PRO A 167 -10.11 24.85 40.63
N SER A 168 -10.79 25.98 40.91
CA SER A 168 -12.18 25.97 41.37
C SER A 168 -13.17 25.47 40.31
N VAL A 169 -12.77 25.48 39.02
CA VAL A 169 -13.54 24.90 37.91
C VAL A 169 -13.82 23.41 38.09
N LEU A 170 -12.93 22.68 38.78
CA LEU A 170 -13.08 21.25 39.06
C LEU A 170 -14.13 20.97 40.14
N ILE A 171 -14.29 21.90 41.09
CA ILE A 171 -15.21 21.76 42.24
C ILE A 171 -16.62 22.17 41.86
N ARG A 172 -16.76 23.14 40.95
CA ARG A 172 -18.06 23.75 40.65
C ARG A 172 -18.97 22.88 39.79
N GLY A 173 -18.40 21.97 38.99
CA GLY A 173 -19.12 21.19 37.99
C GLY A 173 -19.74 22.09 36.93
N THR A 174 -19.51 21.80 35.65
CA THR A 174 -20.24 22.48 34.58
C THR A 174 -21.73 22.14 34.71
N LYS A 175 -22.50 23.00 35.39
CA LYS A 175 -23.96 23.04 35.21
C LYS A 175 -24.19 23.47 33.77
N PHE A 176 -24.32 22.50 32.87
CA PHE A 176 -24.99 22.68 31.59
C PHE A 176 -26.37 23.27 31.93
N LYS A 177 -26.51 24.57 31.70
CA LYS A 177 -27.74 25.30 31.97
C LYS A 177 -28.76 24.88 30.92
N SER A 178 -29.90 24.39 31.40
CA SER A 178 -31.19 24.25 30.70
C SER A 178 -31.38 23.00 29.83
N THR A 179 -31.59 21.83 30.45
CA THR A 179 -32.44 20.81 29.83
C THR A 179 -33.91 21.24 29.94
N PRO A 180 -34.73 21.06 28.88
CA PRO A 180 -36.15 21.47 28.85
C PRO A 180 -37.06 20.84 29.93
N ASP A 181 -36.59 19.82 30.65
CA ASP A 181 -37.39 19.03 31.60
C ASP A 181 -37.80 19.80 32.87
N GLU A 182 -37.16 20.92 33.20
CA GLU A 182 -37.59 21.75 34.33
C GLU A 182 -38.85 22.59 34.05
N GLN A 183 -39.26 22.72 32.78
CA GLN A 183 -40.48 23.47 32.42
C GLN A 183 -41.77 22.63 32.50
N LEU A 184 -41.68 21.31 32.70
CA LEU A 184 -42.84 20.42 32.74
C LEU A 184 -43.41 20.18 34.15
N LYS A 185 -42.82 20.74 35.21
CA LYS A 185 -43.35 20.61 36.59
C LYS A 185 -44.21 21.79 37.06
N ARG A 186 -44.65 22.66 36.14
CA ARG A 186 -45.63 23.72 36.42
C ARG A 186 -46.78 23.67 35.42
N LYS A 187 -47.61 22.63 35.49
CA LYS A 187 -49.03 22.69 35.12
C LYS A 187 -49.82 21.78 36.04
#